data_AF-A0A4P6FCX0-F1
#
_entry.id   AF-A0A4P6FCX0-F1
#
_cell.length_a   1.000
_cell.length_b   1.000
_cell.length_c   1.000
_cell.angle_alpha   90.00
_cell.angle_beta   90.00
_cell.angle_gamma   90.00
#
_symmetry.space_group_name_H-M   'P 1'
#
loop_
_entity.id
_entity.type
_entity.pdbx_description
1 polymer ?
#
loop_
_entity_poly.entity_id
_entity_poly.type
_entity_poly.pdbx_seq_one_letter_code
_entity_poly.pdbx_strand_id
1 'polypeptide(L)'
;MRAPRRTIATAVAAAAAIFTATGLSGCSGGVGRTCLDVPTELLAVIAGAATRGVIEPVSGAAVKADPASAVHADGSYIVAVTFRPVEASEGATRAAAFVTGSLEASEAQPILAVDPLAQILTVWPSEVNGIGFAGDDDGIAAAKACVEDDG
;
A
#
# COMPACT_ATOMS: atom_id res chain seq x y z
N MET A 1 -13.69 41.23 45.10
CA MET A 1 -14.89 40.36 45.13
C MET A 1 -14.70 39.25 44.11
N ARG A 2 -14.96 38.00 44.50
CA ARG A 2 -14.72 36.77 43.73
C ARG A 2 -16.03 36.24 43.14
N ALA A 3 -15.89 35.63 41.95
CA ALA A 3 -16.71 34.55 41.37
C ALA A 3 -18.02 34.94 40.62
N PRO A 4 -18.68 34.01 39.89
CA PRO A 4 -18.20 33.22 38.72
C PRO A 4 -19.30 33.05 37.63
N ARG A 5 -18.98 32.42 36.48
CA ARG A 5 -19.80 31.43 35.70
C ARG A 5 -19.21 31.31 34.28
N ARG A 6 -18.43 30.28 33.97
CA ARG A 6 -18.81 28.94 33.46
C ARG A 6 -19.64 28.93 32.16
N THR A 7 -18.99 28.35 31.14
CA THR A 7 -19.54 27.48 30.09
C THR A 7 -19.98 28.14 28.78
N ILE A 8 -19.16 27.98 27.73
CA ILE A 8 -19.59 27.83 26.32
C ILE A 8 -18.57 26.86 25.69
N ALA A 9 -18.87 25.56 25.70
CA ALA A 9 -19.36 24.81 24.55
C ALA A 9 -18.27 24.57 23.49
N THR A 10 -17.84 23.30 23.45
CA THR A 10 -16.98 22.65 22.47
C THR A 10 -17.44 22.97 21.05
N ALA A 11 -16.57 23.57 20.24
CA ALA A 11 -16.71 23.59 18.79
C ALA A 11 -15.57 22.75 18.21
N VAL A 12 -15.85 21.45 18.06
CA VAL A 12 -15.05 20.56 17.22
C VAL A 12 -15.22 21.07 15.79
N ALA A 13 -14.23 21.77 15.28
CA ALA A 13 -14.18 22.13 13.87
C ALA A 13 -13.89 20.85 13.08
N ALA A 14 -14.95 20.26 12.53
CA ALA A 14 -14.85 19.21 11.53
C ALA A 14 -14.15 19.79 10.29
N ALA A 15 -12.88 19.44 10.09
CA ALA A 15 -12.20 19.68 8.84
C ALA A 15 -12.75 18.67 7.83
N ALA A 16 -13.69 19.12 7.00
CA ALA A 16 -14.10 18.40 5.80
C ALA A 16 -12.91 18.39 4.82
N ALA A 17 -12.17 17.29 4.78
CA ALA A 17 -11.18 17.07 3.74
C ALA A 17 -11.93 16.82 2.42
N ILE A 18 -11.79 17.78 1.51
CA ILE A 18 -12.30 17.70 0.15
C ILE A 18 -11.47 16.64 -0.57
N PHE A 19 -12.04 15.45 -0.78
CA PHE A 19 -11.49 14.45 -1.70
C PHE A 19 -11.63 14.98 -3.13
N THR A 20 -10.59 15.63 -3.63
CA THR A 20 -10.45 15.91 -5.06
C THR A 20 -10.08 14.60 -5.76
N ALA A 21 -11.10 13.90 -6.26
CA ALA A 21 -10.94 12.86 -7.27
C ALA A 21 -10.53 13.52 -8.61
N THR A 22 -9.24 13.77 -8.78
CA THR A 22 -8.60 13.85 -10.09
C THR A 22 -8.18 12.42 -10.41
N GLY A 23 -8.82 11.68 -11.32
CA GLY A 23 -9.08 12.06 -12.69
C GLY A 23 -8.22 11.14 -13.56
N LEU A 24 -8.80 9.98 -13.89
CA LEU A 24 -8.41 9.03 -14.94
C LEU A 24 -7.33 9.52 -15.92
N SER A 25 -6.15 8.91 -15.86
CA SER A 25 -5.21 8.89 -16.98
C SER A 25 -4.53 7.53 -17.10
N GLY A 26 -4.97 6.75 -18.09
CA GLY A 26 -4.04 5.90 -18.83
C GLY A 26 -3.86 4.45 -18.39
N CYS A 27 -4.91 3.62 -18.40
CA CYS A 27 -4.72 2.19 -18.71
C CYS A 27 -4.22 2.08 -20.17
N SER A 28 -2.90 2.15 -20.38
CA SER A 28 -2.29 1.97 -21.70
C SER A 28 -1.43 0.72 -21.76
N GLY A 29 -2.01 -0.34 -22.33
CA GLY A 29 -1.27 -1.20 -23.26
C GLY A 29 -0.40 -2.30 -22.65
N GLY A 30 -1.02 -3.35 -22.14
CA GLY A 30 -0.31 -4.62 -21.91
C GLY A 30 -1.07 -5.57 -21.02
N VAL A 31 -2.11 -6.24 -21.56
CA VAL A 31 -2.82 -7.33 -20.85
C VAL A 31 -3.16 -6.95 -19.39
N GLY A 32 -3.59 -5.69 -19.16
CA GLY A 32 -3.38 -5.03 -17.87
C GLY A 32 -4.63 -4.96 -17.01
N ARG A 33 -4.54 -5.45 -15.78
CA ARG A 33 -5.58 -5.27 -14.75
C ARG A 33 -5.77 -3.78 -14.44
N THR A 34 -6.95 -3.40 -13.97
CA THR A 34 -7.22 -2.02 -13.54
C THR A 34 -6.26 -1.65 -12.40
N CYS A 35 -5.42 -0.64 -12.65
CA CYS A 35 -4.60 0.00 -11.63
C CYS A 35 -5.49 0.82 -10.69
N LEU A 36 -5.24 0.69 -9.40
CA LEU A 36 -5.94 1.37 -8.32
C LEU A 36 -4.92 2.15 -7.49
N ASP A 37 -5.29 3.36 -7.11
CA ASP A 37 -4.46 4.17 -6.22
C ASP A 37 -4.38 3.55 -4.82
N VAL A 38 -3.21 3.69 -4.20
CA VAL A 38 -2.98 3.24 -2.82
C VAL A 38 -2.95 4.47 -1.91
N PRO A 39 -3.86 4.58 -0.93
CA PRO A 39 -3.88 5.71 0.00
C PRO A 39 -2.57 5.84 0.79
N THR A 40 -2.16 7.07 1.07
CA THR A 40 -0.93 7.38 1.83
C THR A 40 -0.92 6.70 3.19
N GLU A 41 -2.08 6.57 3.83
CA GLU A 41 -2.25 5.88 5.11
C GLU A 41 -1.86 4.40 5.01
N LEU A 42 -2.23 3.72 3.92
CA LEU A 42 -1.86 2.34 3.68
C LEU A 42 -0.37 2.20 3.37
N LEU A 43 0.20 3.13 2.59
CA LEU A 43 1.65 3.18 2.36
C LEU A 43 2.43 3.30 3.69
N ALA A 44 1.95 4.13 4.62
CA ALA A 44 2.54 4.29 5.93
C ALA A 44 2.42 3.01 6.79
N VAL A 45 1.29 2.31 6.73
CA VAL A 45 1.13 1.01 7.41
C VAL A 45 2.14 -0.01 6.87
N ILE A 46 2.27 -0.12 5.54
CA ILE A 46 3.22 -1.05 4.92
C ILE A 46 4.66 -0.73 5.33
N ALA A 47 5.07 0.55 5.24
CA ALA A 47 6.41 1.00 5.60
C ALA A 47 6.70 0.91 7.11
N GLY A 48 5.67 0.98 7.96
CA GLY A 48 5.81 0.85 9.41
C GLY A 48 6.38 -0.51 9.88
N ALA A 49 6.35 -1.52 9.02
CA ALA A 49 6.92 -2.84 9.27
C ALA A 49 8.36 -2.99 8.76
N ALA A 50 9.07 -1.91 8.44
CA ALA A 50 10.43 -1.98 7.90
C ALA A 50 11.43 -2.75 8.81
N THR A 51 12.21 -3.66 8.23
CA THR A 51 13.21 -4.49 8.95
C THR A 51 14.56 -3.80 9.12
N ARG A 52 14.93 -2.91 8.20
CA ARG A 52 16.25 -2.26 8.14
C ARG A 52 16.14 -0.82 7.70
N GLY A 53 16.61 0.09 8.55
CA GLY A 53 16.58 1.53 8.29
C GLY A 53 15.16 2.09 8.23
N VAL A 54 15.07 3.38 7.95
CA VAL A 54 13.80 4.00 7.54
C VAL A 54 13.74 3.81 6.02
N ILE A 55 12.68 3.20 5.51
CA ILE A 55 12.34 3.23 4.07
C ILE A 55 11.19 4.21 3.91
N GLU A 56 11.33 5.15 2.99
CA GLU A 56 10.27 6.12 2.71
C GLU A 56 9.46 5.61 1.51
N PRO A 57 8.16 5.30 1.69
CA PRO A 57 7.30 4.97 0.57
C PRO A 57 7.07 6.23 -0.27
N VAL A 58 7.27 6.13 -1.58
CA VAL A 58 7.16 7.24 -2.54
C VAL A 58 5.78 7.26 -3.17
N SER A 59 5.37 6.09 -3.65
CA SER A 59 4.12 5.86 -4.36
C SER A 59 3.75 4.40 -4.20
N GLY A 60 2.47 4.10 -4.39
CA GLY A 60 2.03 2.73 -4.56
C GLY A 60 0.82 2.66 -5.46
N ALA A 61 0.72 1.54 -6.14
CA ALA A 61 -0.40 1.19 -6.99
C ALA A 61 -0.83 -0.25 -6.67
N ALA A 62 -2.09 -0.55 -6.91
CA ALA A 62 -2.65 -1.86 -6.63
C ALA A 62 -3.46 -2.40 -7.82
N VAL A 63 -3.58 -3.72 -7.87
CA VAL A 63 -4.52 -4.41 -8.74
C VAL A 63 -5.31 -5.42 -7.90
N LYS A 64 -6.53 -5.73 -8.33
CA LYS A 64 -7.26 -6.84 -7.72
C LYS A 64 -6.60 -8.17 -8.08
N ALA A 65 -6.52 -9.08 -7.10
CA ALA A 65 -6.13 -10.45 -7.36
C ALA A 65 -7.16 -11.15 -8.24
N ASP A 66 -6.71 -12.12 -9.03
CA ASP A 66 -7.62 -12.97 -9.78
C ASP A 66 -8.44 -13.81 -8.78
N PRO A 67 -9.78 -13.81 -8.85
CA PRO A 67 -10.61 -14.71 -8.04
C PRO A 67 -10.36 -16.20 -8.38
N ALA A 68 -9.70 -16.53 -9.49
CA ALA A 68 -9.26 -17.88 -9.80
C ALA A 68 -7.86 -18.22 -9.24
N SER A 69 -7.15 -17.25 -8.64
CA SER A 69 -5.85 -17.50 -8.04
C SER A 69 -5.99 -18.39 -6.80
N ALA A 70 -5.32 -19.54 -6.81
CA ALA A 70 -5.25 -20.41 -5.65
C ALA A 70 -4.36 -19.84 -4.52
N VAL A 71 -3.63 -18.76 -4.81
CA VAL A 71 -2.59 -18.21 -3.94
C VAL A 71 -3.14 -17.06 -3.09
N HIS A 72 -4.07 -16.27 -3.63
CA HIS A 72 -4.61 -15.09 -2.95
C HIS A 72 -6.09 -15.29 -2.63
N ALA A 73 -6.54 -14.78 -1.48
CA ALA A 73 -7.94 -14.85 -1.13
C ALA A 73 -8.80 -14.04 -2.11
N ASP A 74 -10.01 -14.52 -2.40
CA ASP A 74 -10.98 -13.80 -3.22
C ASP A 74 -11.19 -12.37 -2.72
N GLY A 75 -11.09 -11.40 -3.64
CA GLY A 75 -11.27 -9.98 -3.33
C GLY A 75 -10.06 -9.30 -2.70
N SER A 76 -8.92 -9.98 -2.57
CA SER A 76 -7.66 -9.36 -2.16
C SER A 76 -7.07 -8.44 -3.24
N TYR A 77 -6.15 -7.59 -2.81
CA TYR A 77 -5.40 -6.64 -3.63
C TYR A 77 -3.92 -6.99 -3.59
N ILE A 78 -3.28 -6.99 -4.75
CA ILE A 78 -1.82 -6.96 -4.86
C ILE A 78 -1.40 -5.50 -4.93
N VAL A 79 -0.57 -5.06 -3.99
CA VAL A 79 -0.13 -3.68 -3.80
C VAL A 79 1.36 -3.61 -4.08
N ALA A 80 1.78 -2.85 -5.08
CA ALA A 80 3.18 -2.50 -5.30
C ALA A 80 3.48 -1.14 -4.66
N VAL A 81 4.57 -1.06 -3.90
CA VAL A 81 5.04 0.16 -3.25
C VAL A 81 6.47 0.42 -3.67
N THR A 82 6.71 1.62 -4.17
CA THR A 82 8.04 2.09 -4.51
C THR A 82 8.67 2.75 -3.29
N PHE A 83 9.86 2.29 -2.90
CA PHE A 83 10.60 2.84 -1.76
C PHE A 83 11.82 3.62 -2.24
N ARG A 84 12.06 4.77 -1.60
CA ARG A 84 13.36 5.45 -1.66
C ARG A 84 14.29 4.84 -0.61
N PRO A 85 15.50 4.38 -0.99
CA PRO A 85 16.52 4.12 0.01
C PRO A 85 16.88 5.44 0.69
N VAL A 86 16.91 5.47 2.03
CA VAL A 86 17.29 6.67 2.79
C VAL A 86 18.82 6.87 2.79
N GLU A 87 19.58 5.84 2.42
CA GLU A 87 21.04 5.91 2.20
C GLU A 87 21.32 6.18 0.71
N ALA A 88 21.91 7.36 0.41
CA ALA A 88 22.12 7.86 -0.95
C ALA A 88 23.04 7.00 -1.85
N SER A 89 23.67 5.96 -1.31
CA SER A 89 24.60 5.06 -2.02
C SER A 89 23.96 3.86 -2.71
N GLU A 90 22.67 3.56 -2.48
CA GLU A 90 22.04 2.34 -3.05
C GLU A 90 21.37 2.53 -4.43
N GLY A 91 21.30 3.76 -4.94
CA GLY A 91 20.72 4.03 -6.26
C GLY A 91 19.19 3.93 -6.31
N ALA A 92 18.65 3.66 -7.51
CA ALA A 92 17.26 3.88 -7.93
C ALA A 92 16.18 3.29 -7.00
N THR A 93 15.02 3.95 -6.99
CA THR A 93 13.77 3.49 -6.36
C THR A 93 13.41 2.08 -6.85
N ARG A 94 12.94 1.23 -5.93
CA ARG A 94 12.52 -0.15 -6.24
C ARG A 94 11.11 -0.43 -5.73
N ALA A 95 10.34 -1.16 -6.53
CA ALA A 95 8.99 -1.58 -6.18
C ALA A 95 9.00 -2.95 -5.48
N ALA A 96 8.46 -3.00 -4.28
CA ALA A 96 8.14 -4.24 -3.56
C ALA A 96 6.63 -4.47 -3.55
N ALA A 97 6.19 -5.72 -3.54
CA ALA A 97 4.79 -6.12 -3.66
C ALA A 97 4.29 -6.84 -2.41
N PHE A 98 3.06 -6.50 -2.04
CA PHE A 98 2.34 -6.98 -0.87
C PHE A 98 0.94 -7.45 -1.27
N VAL A 99 0.33 -8.28 -0.44
CA VAL A 99 -1.10 -8.65 -0.57
C VAL A 99 -1.85 -8.21 0.67
N THR A 100 -3.05 -7.67 0.45
CA THR A 100 -3.96 -7.22 1.51
C THR A 100 -5.42 -7.50 1.14
N GLY A 101 -6.29 -7.64 2.14
CA GLY A 101 -7.74 -7.74 1.95
C GLY A 101 -8.44 -6.42 1.62
N SER A 102 -7.80 -5.27 1.87
CA SER A 102 -8.43 -3.96 1.67
C SER A 102 -7.40 -2.88 1.34
N LEU A 103 -7.82 -1.89 0.55
CA LEU A 103 -7.03 -0.66 0.33
C LEU A 103 -7.26 0.37 1.44
N GLU A 104 -8.26 0.17 2.29
CA GLU A 104 -8.50 0.98 3.49
C GLU A 104 -7.53 0.57 4.61
N ALA A 105 -6.69 1.50 5.07
CA ALA A 105 -5.61 1.21 6.02
C ALA A 105 -6.08 0.55 7.33
N SER A 106 -7.27 0.90 7.82
CA SER A 106 -7.87 0.29 9.03
C SER A 106 -8.30 -1.16 8.85
N GLU A 107 -8.48 -1.60 7.61
CA GLU A 107 -8.99 -2.93 7.22
C GLU A 107 -7.97 -3.74 6.42
N ALA A 108 -6.78 -3.19 6.18
CA ALA A 108 -5.76 -3.79 5.32
C ALA A 108 -5.09 -5.04 5.93
N GLN A 109 -5.34 -5.37 7.19
CA GLN A 109 -4.76 -6.57 7.80
C GLN A 109 -5.55 -7.84 7.42
N PRO A 110 -4.89 -8.97 7.12
CA PRO A 110 -3.44 -9.17 7.13
C PRO A 110 -2.75 -8.59 5.89
N ILE A 111 -1.53 -8.06 6.07
CA ILE A 111 -0.62 -7.68 4.98
C ILE A 111 0.46 -8.75 4.84
N LEU A 112 0.70 -9.21 3.62
CA LEU A 112 1.62 -10.29 3.29
C LEU A 112 2.70 -9.80 2.33
N ALA A 113 3.97 -10.15 2.59
CA ALA A 113 5.08 -9.87 1.70
C ALA A 113 5.17 -10.98 0.62
N VAL A 114 4.79 -10.65 -0.61
CA VAL A 114 4.66 -11.65 -1.70
C VAL A 114 5.82 -11.62 -2.69
N ASP A 115 6.74 -10.68 -2.57
CA ASP A 115 7.95 -10.64 -3.39
C ASP A 115 9.24 -10.62 -2.54
N PRO A 116 10.38 -11.09 -3.10
CA PRO A 116 11.63 -11.16 -2.35
C PRO A 116 12.09 -9.81 -1.79
N LEU A 117 11.79 -8.70 -2.48
CA LEU A 117 12.15 -7.39 -1.99
C LEU A 117 11.29 -6.99 -0.78
N ALA A 118 9.98 -7.21 -0.80
CA ALA A 118 9.10 -6.98 0.35
C ALA A 118 9.54 -7.79 1.58
N GLN A 119 9.96 -9.04 1.38
CA GLN A 119 10.47 -9.92 2.44
C GLN A 119 11.77 -9.40 3.05
N ILE A 120 12.64 -8.78 2.25
CA ILE A 120 13.88 -8.19 2.74
C ILE A 120 13.60 -6.87 3.46
N LEU A 121 12.67 -6.06 2.92
CA LEU A 121 12.39 -4.71 3.39
C LEU A 121 11.49 -4.65 4.63
N THR A 122 10.64 -5.65 4.85
CA THR A 122 9.60 -5.60 5.91
C THR A 122 9.49 -6.89 6.70
N VAL A 123 8.92 -6.81 7.91
CA VAL A 123 8.63 -7.96 8.79
C VAL A 123 7.28 -8.62 8.48
N TRP A 124 6.61 -8.23 7.38
CA TRP A 124 5.33 -8.82 7.01
C TRP A 124 5.49 -10.32 6.73
N PRO A 125 4.53 -11.15 7.15
CA PRO A 125 4.58 -12.58 6.87
C PRO A 125 4.59 -12.84 5.37
N SER A 126 5.37 -13.83 4.94
CA SER A 126 5.50 -14.24 3.53
C SER A 126 4.99 -15.67 3.29
N GLU A 127 4.32 -16.24 4.28
CA GLU A 127 3.72 -17.56 4.22
C GLU A 127 2.40 -17.58 4.99
N VAL A 128 1.45 -18.40 4.53
CA VAL A 128 0.21 -18.69 5.24
C VAL A 128 0.05 -20.21 5.28
N ASN A 129 -0.14 -20.77 6.48
CA ASN A 129 -0.26 -22.23 6.68
C ASN A 129 0.93 -23.04 6.10
N GLY A 130 2.14 -22.47 6.10
CA GLY A 130 3.35 -23.11 5.56
C GLY A 130 3.45 -23.09 4.03
N ILE A 131 2.55 -22.39 3.34
CA ILE A 131 2.63 -22.11 1.91
C ILE A 131 3.24 -20.72 1.75
N GLY A 132 4.45 -20.66 1.20
CA GLY A 132 5.12 -19.40 0.88
C GLY A 132 4.61 -18.80 -0.43
N PHE A 133 4.55 -17.48 -0.50
CA PHE A 133 4.33 -16.76 -1.75
C PHE A 133 5.60 -16.79 -2.60
N ALA A 134 5.49 -17.26 -3.84
CA ALA A 134 6.61 -17.29 -4.77
C ALA A 134 6.48 -16.06 -5.66
N GLY A 135 7.47 -15.18 -5.69
CA GLY A 135 7.41 -13.84 -6.32
C GLY A 135 7.04 -13.76 -7.81
N ASP A 136 6.71 -14.88 -8.45
CA ASP A 136 6.12 -14.98 -9.79
C ASP A 136 4.57 -15.08 -9.74
N ASP A 137 3.96 -14.83 -8.58
CA ASP A 137 2.51 -14.89 -8.38
C ASP A 137 1.74 -13.90 -9.28
N ASP A 138 0.60 -14.37 -9.76
CA ASP A 138 -0.25 -13.69 -10.72
C ASP A 138 -0.77 -12.34 -10.19
N GLY A 139 -0.36 -11.25 -10.85
CA GLY A 139 -0.72 -9.88 -10.51
C GLY A 139 0.40 -9.03 -9.90
N ILE A 140 1.51 -9.63 -9.45
CA ILE A 140 2.69 -8.88 -8.97
C ILE A 140 3.27 -8.00 -10.07
N ALA A 141 3.50 -8.58 -11.26
CA ALA A 141 4.03 -7.82 -12.40
C ALA A 141 3.07 -6.71 -12.85
N ALA A 142 1.76 -6.94 -12.78
CA ALA A 142 0.75 -5.94 -13.13
C ALA A 142 0.75 -4.78 -12.12
N ALA A 143 0.78 -5.06 -10.81
CA ALA A 143 0.88 -4.04 -9.78
C ALA A 143 2.18 -3.22 -9.90
N LYS A 144 3.31 -3.89 -10.18
CA LYS A 144 4.60 -3.22 -10.38
C LYS A 144 4.59 -2.33 -11.63
N ALA A 145 3.99 -2.80 -12.73
CA ALA A 145 3.80 -1.96 -13.91
C ALA A 145 2.97 -0.70 -13.61
N CYS A 146 1.88 -0.84 -12.84
CA CYS A 146 1.08 0.33 -12.45
C CYS A 146 1.90 1.40 -11.72
N VAL A 147 2.76 1.02 -10.77
CA VAL A 147 3.56 2.00 -10.02
C VAL A 147 4.76 2.55 -10.81
N GLU A 148 5.22 1.83 -11.83
CA GLU A 148 6.29 2.27 -12.74
C GLU A 148 5.77 3.23 -13.84
N ASP A 149 4.52 3.08 -14.26
CA ASP A 149 3.87 3.99 -15.22
C ASP A 149 3.39 5.32 -14.56
N ASP A 150 3.21 5.33 -13.23
CA ASP A 150 2.78 6.50 -12.44
C ASP A 150 3.94 7.39 -11.94
N GLY A 151 5.21 6.97 -12.11
CA GLY A 151 6.42 7.61 -11.54
C GLY A 151 7.28 8.38 -12.55
#